data_AF-A0A1X9ZDI6-F1
#
_entry.id   AF-A0A1X9ZDI6-F1
#
_cell.length_a   1.000
_cell.length_b   1.000
_cell.length_c   1.000
_cell.angle_alpha   90.00
_cell.angle_beta   90.00
_cell.angle_gamma   90.00
#
_symmetry.space_group_name_H-M   'P 1'
#
loop_
_entity.id
_entity.type
_entity.pdbx_description
1 polymer ?
#
loop_
_entity_poly.entity_id
_entity_poly.type
_entity_poly.pdbx_seq_one_letter_code
_entity_poly.pdbx_strand_id
1 'polypeptide(L)' 'MKKLLMMVTLTFLVSACSEEVKSIDYYKEHTTERLKMLEECEKKAEPLMANSNCRNANKAQASIRRSNIRGGNY' A
#
# COMPACT_ATOMS: atom_id res chain seq x y z
N MET A 1 -18.95 30.88 -31.35
CA MET A 1 -19.61 29.58 -31.52
C MET A 1 -19.01 28.59 -30.54
N LYS A 2 -19.86 27.70 -30.02
CA LYS A 2 -19.74 26.77 -28.87
C LYS A 2 -18.34 26.42 -28.32
N LYS A 3 -18.24 26.60 -27.01
CA LYS A 3 -17.27 26.04 -26.06
C LYS A 3 -17.39 24.51 -26.05
N LEU A 4 -16.29 23.79 -26.23
CA LEU A 4 -16.20 22.37 -25.90
C LEU A 4 -15.18 22.21 -24.78
N LEU A 5 -15.65 22.42 -23.55
CA LEU A 5 -15.01 21.82 -22.39
C LEU A 5 -15.11 20.30 -22.57
N MET A 6 -14.00 19.63 -22.86
CA MET A 6 -13.91 18.20 -22.62
C MET A 6 -13.88 17.99 -21.11
N MET A 7 -15.05 17.70 -20.54
CA MET A 7 -15.15 17.05 -19.24
C MET A 7 -14.52 15.66 -19.37
N VAL A 8 -13.31 15.51 -18.84
CA VAL A 8 -12.77 14.18 -18.51
C VAL A 8 -13.55 13.72 -17.28
N THR A 9 -14.64 13.01 -17.52
CA THR A 9 -15.36 12.27 -16.48
C THR A 9 -14.49 11.09 -16.06
N LEU A 10 -13.60 11.33 -15.09
CA LEU A 10 -12.92 10.26 -14.38
C LEU A 10 -13.96 9.54 -13.52
N THR A 11 -14.57 8.53 -14.14
CA THR A 11 -15.43 7.57 -13.46
C THR A 11 -14.55 6.77 -12.51
N PHE A 12 -14.47 7.21 -11.25
CA PHE A 12 -14.07 6.33 -10.16
C PHE A 12 -15.16 5.27 -10.03
N LEU A 13 -14.92 4.14 -10.69
CA LEU A 13 -15.64 2.91 -10.44
C LEU A 13 -15.50 2.61 -8.95
N VAL A 14 -16.60 2.78 -8.22
CA VAL A 14 -16.75 2.26 -6.87
C VAL A 14 -16.82 0.74 -7.01
N SER A 15 -15.66 0.09 -7.08
CA SER A 15 -15.56 -1.37 -7.03
C SER A 15 -15.91 -1.82 -5.61
N ALA A 16 -16.84 -2.78 -5.51
CA ALA A 16 -17.11 -3.54 -4.29
C ALA A 16 -15.78 -3.90 -3.59
N CYS A 17 -15.67 -3.55 -2.31
CA CYS A 17 -14.42 -3.41 -1.54
C CYS A 17 -13.57 -4.68 -1.43
N SER A 18 -12.89 -5.08 -2.51
CA SER A 18 -11.62 -5.79 -2.40
C SER A 18 -10.54 -4.79 -2.76
N GLU A 19 -9.78 -4.38 -1.76
CA GLU A 19 -8.65 -3.48 -1.95
C GLU A 19 -7.66 -4.14 -2.91
N GLU A 20 -7.16 -3.37 -3.90
CA GLU A 20 -6.18 -3.87 -4.84
C GLU A 20 -4.94 -4.37 -4.08
N VAL A 21 -4.44 -5.57 -4.45
CA VAL A 21 -3.25 -6.14 -3.81
C VAL A 21 -2.01 -5.42 -4.31
N LYS A 22 -1.40 -4.61 -3.45
CA LYS A 22 -0.17 -3.86 -3.73
C LYS A 22 1.07 -4.72 -3.47
N SER A 23 2.11 -4.52 -4.28
CA SER A 23 3.36 -5.30 -4.20
C SER A 23 4.21 -4.93 -2.99
N ILE A 24 5.22 -5.75 -2.69
CA ILE A 24 6.21 -5.43 -1.63
C ILE A 24 6.99 -4.16 -1.99
N ASP A 25 7.41 -4.01 -3.25
CA ASP A 25 8.21 -2.87 -3.68
C ASP A 25 7.42 -1.56 -3.65
N TYR A 26 6.14 -1.61 -4.01
CA TYR A 26 5.22 -0.48 -3.79
C TYR A 26 5.28 0.00 -2.35
N TYR A 27 5.11 -0.89 -1.37
CA TYR A 27 5.18 -0.51 0.05
C TYR A 27 6.58 -0.09 0.53
N LYS A 28 7.66 -0.43 -0.19
CA LYS A 28 8.99 0.12 0.13
C LYS A 28 9.08 1.58 -0.29
N GLU A 29 8.59 1.90 -1.48
CA GLU A 29 8.62 3.25 -2.07
C GLU A 29 7.56 4.18 -1.45
N HIS A 30 6.44 3.62 -1.02
CA HIS A 30 5.29 4.35 -0.45
C HIS A 30 5.22 4.18 1.08
N THR A 31 6.00 4.99 1.80
CA THR A 31 6.13 4.87 3.26
C THR A 31 4.83 5.18 4.00
N THR A 32 4.08 6.22 3.60
CA THR A 32 2.84 6.62 4.27
C THR A 32 1.79 5.51 4.17
N GLU A 33 1.62 4.96 2.96
CA GLU A 33 0.67 3.89 2.66
C GLU A 33 1.07 2.59 3.34
N ARG A 34 2.38 2.29 3.44
CA ARG A 34 2.88 1.16 4.23
C ARG A 34 2.49 1.30 5.70
N LEU A 35 2.74 2.46 6.32
CA LEU A 35 2.45 2.67 7.75
C LEU A 35 0.95 2.58 8.03
N LYS A 36 0.13 3.20 7.18
CA LYS A 36 -1.34 3.10 7.27
C LYS A 36 -1.82 1.66 7.16
N MET A 37 -1.32 0.90 6.19
CA MET A 37 -1.67 -0.51 6.04
C MET A 37 -1.26 -1.33 7.27
N LEU A 38 -0.06 -1.14 7.80
CA LEU A 38 0.39 -1.83 9.02
C LEU A 38 -0.53 -1.57 10.21
N GLU A 39 -0.95 -0.31 10.42
CA GLU A 39 -1.91 0.05 11.46
C GLU A 39 -3.27 -0.63 11.25
N GLU A 40 -3.77 -0.65 10.01
CA GLU A 40 -5.01 -1.36 9.68
C GLU A 40 -4.92 -2.87 9.91
N CYS A 41 -3.76 -3.48 9.63
CA CYS A 41 -3.50 -4.89 9.88
C CYS A 41 -3.52 -5.23 11.37
N GLU A 42 -2.99 -4.36 12.22
CA GLU A 42 -3.03 -4.53 13.67
C GLU A 42 -4.47 -4.42 14.21
N LYS A 43 -5.26 -3.47 13.71
CA LYS A 43 -6.64 -3.22 14.16
C LYS A 43 -7.60 -4.35 13.84
N LYS A 44 -7.45 -5.00 12.69
CA LYS A 44 -8.40 -6.03 12.23
C LYS A 44 -8.24 -7.37 12.96
N ALA A 45 -7.13 -7.60 13.68
CA ALA A 45 -6.78 -8.88 14.30
C ALA A 45 -6.85 -10.09 13.33
N GLU A 46 -6.91 -9.82 12.03
CA GLU A 46 -6.98 -10.82 10.97
C GLU A 46 -5.63 -11.51 10.84
N PRO A 47 -5.58 -12.82 10.56
CA PRO A 47 -4.32 -13.49 10.31
C PRO A 47 -3.56 -12.76 9.19
N LEU A 48 -2.30 -12.37 9.44
CA LEU A 48 -1.46 -11.66 8.47
C LEU A 48 -1.37 -12.36 7.10
N MET A 49 -1.62 -13.67 7.06
CA MET A 49 -1.61 -14.48 5.84
C MET A 49 -2.92 -14.39 5.03
N ALA A 50 -4.05 -14.05 5.68
CA ALA A 50 -5.35 -13.91 5.04
C ALA A 50 -5.45 -12.62 4.20
N ASN A 51 -4.72 -11.57 4.58
CA ASN A 51 -4.67 -10.32 3.85
C ASN A 51 -3.31 -10.15 3.14
N SER A 52 -3.34 -10.22 1.80
CA SER A 52 -2.12 -10.07 0.99
C SER A 52 -1.46 -8.69 1.12
N ASN A 53 -2.22 -7.62 1.33
CA ASN A 53 -1.68 -6.28 1.59
C ASN A 53 -0.96 -6.23 2.94
N CYS A 54 -1.53 -6.84 3.99
CA CYS A 54 -0.86 -6.96 5.28
C CYS A 54 0.46 -7.72 5.20
N ARG A 55 0.46 -8.86 4.50
CA ARG A 55 1.68 -9.64 4.27
C ARG A 55 2.74 -8.83 3.53
N ASN A 56 2.35 -8.10 2.49
CA ASN A 56 3.30 -7.36 1.65
C ASN A 56 3.86 -6.13 2.38
N ALA A 57 3.03 -5.38 3.11
CA ALA A 57 3.47 -4.26 3.93
C ALA A 57 4.44 -4.69 5.04
N ASN A 58 4.17 -5.82 5.71
CA ASN A 58 5.07 -6.39 6.73
C ASN A 58 6.41 -6.84 6.12
N LYS A 59 6.40 -7.50 4.97
CA LYS A 59 7.62 -7.89 4.26
C LYS A 59 8.45 -6.67 3.85
N ALA A 60 7.81 -5.61 3.37
CA ALA A 60 8.47 -4.35 3.03
C ALA A 60 9.14 -3.74 4.28
N GLN A 61 8.41 -3.64 5.40
CA GLN A 61 8.91 -3.13 6.66
C GLN A 61 10.11 -3.93 7.19
N ALA A 62 10.05 -5.26 7.12
CA ALA A 62 11.15 -6.14 7.52
C ALA A 62 12.37 -6.03 6.59
N SER A 63 12.15 -5.79 5.29
CA SER A 63 13.24 -5.55 4.33
C SER A 63 13.97 -4.26 4.64
N ILE A 64 13.24 -3.18 4.91
CA ILE A 64 13.82 -1.86 5.24
C ILE A 64 14.63 -1.93 6.53
N ARG A 65 14.09 -2.56 7.58
CA ARG A 65 14.81 -2.75 8.85
C ARG A 65 16.13 -3.50 8.64
N ARG A 66 16.12 -4.56 7.82
CA ARG A 66 17.33 -5.32 7.47
C ARG A 66 18.35 -4.47 6.71
N SER A 67 17.91 -3.66 5.74
CA SER A 67 18.79 -2.75 5.01
C SER A 67 19.41 -1.70 5.93
N ASN A 68 18.65 -1.14 6.88
CA ASN A 68 19.16 -0.16 7.84
C ASN A 68 20.20 -0.76 8.80
N ILE A 69 19.98 -1.99 9.28
CA ILE A 69 20.96 -2.70 10.13
C ILE A 69 22.26 -2.97 9.36
N ARG A 70 22.14 -3.39 8.09
CA ARG A 70 23.32 -3.64 7.24
C ARG A 70 24.04 -2.35 6.88
N GLY A 71 23.28 -1.24 6.77
CA GLY A 71 23.70 0.13 6.49
C GLY A 71 24.36 0.89 7.64
N GLY A 72 24.20 0.44 8.88
CA GLY A 72 24.68 1.15 10.08
C GLY A 72 25.96 0.58 10.69
N ASN A 73 26.63 -0.37 10.03
CA ASN A 73 27.84 -1.05 10.51
C ASN A 73 29.12 -0.60 9.79
N TYR A 74 29.17 0.63 9.28
CA TYR A 74 30.37 1.23 8.68
C TYR A 74 30.61 2.63 9.21
#